data_AF-A0A502FHV3-F1
#
_entry.id   AF-A0A502FHV3-F1
#
_cell.length_a   1.000
_cell.length_b   1.000
_cell.length_c   1.000
_cell.angle_alpha   90.00
_cell.angle_beta   90.00
_cell.angle_gamma   90.00
#
_symmetry.space_group_name_H-M   'P 1'
#
loop_
_entity.id
_entity.type
_entity.pdbx_description
1 polymer ?
#
loop_
_entity_poly.entity_id
_entity_poly.type
_entity_poly.pdbx_seq_one_letter_code
_entity_poly.pdbx_strand_id
1 'polypeptide(L)'
;MAREIITDDVCFTKQAWEDYVYWQEHDSSQVDRINALIKDICKSPFTGIGRPEPLKSNLTGWWSRRIDREHRLVYRLFEAGVPRKGKERIDPTRFLQIASCRFHY
;
A
#
# COMPACT_ATOMS: atom_id res chain seq x y z
N MET A 1 15.00 1.49 -21.12
CA MET A 1 14.93 0.36 -20.17
C MET A 1 14.05 0.79 -19.01
N ALA A 2 12.77 0.40 -19.01
CA ALA A 2 11.88 0.70 -17.89
C ALA A 2 12.42 -0.06 -16.67
N ARG A 3 12.85 0.65 -15.63
CA ARG A 3 13.21 0.03 -14.36
C ARG A 3 11.97 -0.72 -13.87
N GLU A 4 12.12 -2.02 -13.64
CA GLU A 4 11.14 -2.84 -12.95
C GLU A 4 10.72 -2.10 -11.67
N ILE A 5 9.44 -1.75 -11.58
CA ILE A 5 8.91 -1.05 -10.40
C ILE A 5 8.76 -2.13 -9.33
N ILE A 6 9.78 -2.27 -8.50
CA ILE A 6 9.73 -3.07 -7.27
C ILE A 6 9.76 -2.07 -6.12
N THR A 7 8.69 -2.02 -5.33
CA THR A 7 8.70 -1.26 -4.07
C THR A 7 9.44 -2.07 -3.02
N ASP A 8 10.40 -1.45 -2.34
CA ASP A 8 11.27 -2.14 -1.39
C ASP A 8 10.61 -2.31 -0.01
N ASP A 9 9.83 -1.32 0.43
CA ASP A 9 9.33 -1.25 1.81
C ASP A 9 7.84 -0.85 1.86
N VAL A 10 7.11 -1.42 2.83
CA VAL A 10 5.71 -1.11 3.12
C VAL A 10 5.62 -0.46 4.50
N CYS A 11 4.93 0.67 4.60
CA CYS A 11 4.69 1.34 5.88
C CYS A 11 3.20 1.62 6.09
N PHE A 12 2.76 1.53 7.34
CA PHE A 12 1.38 1.79 7.75
C PHE A 12 1.33 3.13 8.50
N THR A 13 0.27 3.90 8.29
CA THR A 13 -0.12 4.91 9.28
C THR A 13 -0.56 4.21 10.56
N LYS A 14 -0.61 4.95 11.68
CA LYS A 14 -1.13 4.41 12.95
C LYS A 14 -2.54 3.80 12.77
N GLN A 15 -3.43 4.52 12.10
CA GLN A 15 -4.78 4.04 11.81
C GLN A 15 -4.77 2.74 10.97
N ALA A 16 -4.00 2.71 9.88
CA ALA A 16 -3.93 1.52 9.02
C ALA A 16 -3.35 0.31 9.76
N TRP A 17 -2.43 0.54 10.69
CA TRP A 17 -1.88 -0.52 11.52
C TRP A 17 -2.94 -1.08 12.47
N GLU A 18 -3.70 -0.21 13.13
CA GLU A 18 -4.82 -0.61 14.00
C GLU A 18 -5.91 -1.36 13.21
N ASP A 19 -6.24 -0.90 11.99
CA ASP A 19 -7.14 -1.61 11.08
C ASP A 19 -6.64 -3.02 10.77
N TYR A 20 -5.33 -3.15 10.47
CA TYR A 20 -4.71 -4.43 10.11
C TYR A 20 -4.67 -5.39 11.30
N VAL A 21 -4.32 -4.91 12.48
CA VAL A 21 -4.32 -5.69 13.73
C VAL A 21 -5.74 -6.13 14.09
N TYR A 22 -6.73 -5.26 13.93
CA TYR A 22 -8.13 -5.63 14.13
C TYR A 22 -8.51 -6.85 13.29
N TRP A 23 -8.16 -6.88 12.00
CA TRP A 23 -8.48 -8.02 11.15
C TRP A 23 -7.80 -9.32 11.59
N GLN A 24 -6.60 -9.28 12.16
CA GLN A 24 -5.93 -10.47 12.68
C GLN A 24 -6.72 -11.14 13.80
N GLU A 25 -7.41 -10.35 14.62
CA GLU A 25 -8.20 -10.85 15.75
C GLU A 25 -9.63 -11.25 15.36
N HIS A 26 -10.17 -10.68 14.27
CA HIS A 26 -11.60 -10.78 13.95
C HIS A 26 -11.91 -11.57 12.68
N ASP A 27 -11.08 -11.47 11.63
CA ASP A 27 -11.30 -12.15 10.35
C ASP A 27 -9.99 -12.31 9.56
N SER A 28 -9.42 -13.50 9.61
CA SER A 28 -8.18 -13.83 8.90
C SER A 28 -8.31 -13.76 7.37
N SER A 29 -9.52 -13.91 6.81
CA SER A 29 -9.72 -13.82 5.36
C SER A 29 -9.47 -12.39 4.84
N GLN A 30 -9.77 -11.39 5.66
CA GLN A 30 -9.48 -9.99 5.36
C GLN A 30 -7.98 -9.71 5.38
N VAL A 31 -7.24 -10.31 6.33
CA VAL A 31 -5.78 -10.25 6.40
C VAL A 31 -5.15 -10.85 5.13
N ASP A 32 -5.60 -12.04 4.72
CA ASP A 32 -5.13 -12.70 3.50
C ASP A 32 -5.39 -11.83 2.27
N ARG A 33 -6.58 -11.19 2.21
CA ARG A 33 -6.95 -10.30 1.12
C ARG A 33 -6.09 -9.04 1.08
N ILE A 34 -5.84 -8.41 2.23
CA ILE A 34 -4.96 -7.23 2.37
C ILE A 34 -3.53 -7.59 1.93
N ASN A 35 -3.00 -8.71 2.38
CA ASN A 35 -1.66 -9.19 2.02
C ASN A 35 -1.54 -9.47 0.51
N ALA A 36 -2.57 -10.07 -0.09
CA ALA A 36 -2.62 -10.28 -1.54
C ALA A 36 -2.61 -8.95 -2.31
N LEU A 37 -3.38 -7.96 -1.86
CA LEU A 37 -3.41 -6.61 -2.46
C LEU A 37 -2.06 -5.91 -2.33
N ILE A 38 -1.43 -5.93 -1.15
CA ILE A 38 -0.10 -5.34 -0.93
C ILE A 38 0.92 -5.97 -1.87
N LYS A 39 0.96 -7.31 -1.95
CA LYS A 39 1.88 -8.04 -2.83
C LYS A 39 1.67 -7.69 -4.31
N ASP A 40 0.44 -7.51 -4.74
CA ASP A 40 0.12 -7.09 -6.11
C ASP A 40 0.51 -5.63 -6.37
N ILE A 41 0.25 -4.72 -5.42
CA ILE A 41 0.64 -3.30 -5.52
C ILE A 41 2.16 -3.17 -5.68
N CYS A 42 2.94 -3.98 -4.95
CA CYS A 42 4.40 -3.95 -5.04
C CYS A 42 4.94 -4.30 -6.44
N LYS A 43 4.16 -5.02 -7.27
CA LYS A 43 4.53 -5.41 -8.64
C LYS A 43 3.90 -4.50 -9.69
N SER A 44 2.61 -4.20 -9.53
CA SER A 44 1.81 -3.42 -10.46
C SER A 44 0.98 -2.39 -9.70
N PRO A 45 1.55 -1.23 -9.35
CA PRO A 45 0.91 -0.32 -8.40
C PRO A 45 -0.43 0.25 -8.85
N PHE A 46 -0.66 0.41 -10.16
CA PHE A 46 -1.84 1.12 -10.70
C PHE A 46 -2.77 0.23 -11.51
N THR A 47 -2.51 -1.08 -11.53
CA THR A 47 -3.27 -2.10 -12.26
C THR A 47 -3.35 -3.38 -11.42
N GLY A 48 -4.10 -4.39 -11.87
CA GLY A 48 -4.19 -5.68 -11.18
C GLY A 48 -5.41 -5.81 -10.28
N ILE A 49 -5.28 -6.58 -9.20
CA ILE A 49 -6.43 -7.01 -8.40
C ILE A 49 -7.02 -5.89 -7.54
N GLY A 50 -8.32 -6.01 -7.24
CA GLY A 50 -9.02 -5.06 -6.38
C GLY A 50 -9.48 -3.78 -7.08
N ARG A 51 -9.47 -3.72 -8.41
CA ARG A 51 -9.95 -2.57 -9.20
C ARG A 51 -9.32 -1.25 -8.71
N PRO A 52 -8.04 -1.01 -9.03
CA PRO A 52 -7.33 0.18 -8.59
C PRO A 52 -8.00 1.45 -9.11
N GLU A 53 -8.29 2.39 -8.21
CA GLU A 53 -8.95 3.65 -8.55
C GLU A 53 -8.17 4.82 -7.92
N PRO A 54 -7.73 5.82 -8.73
CA PRO A 54 -7.10 7.02 -8.18
C PRO A 54 -8.12 7.87 -7.43
N LEU A 55 -7.74 8.34 -6.24
CA LEU A 55 -8.56 9.24 -5.44
C LEU A 55 -8.37 10.69 -5.90
N LYS A 56 -9.39 11.52 -5.68
CA LYS A 56 -9.48 12.89 -6.20
C LYS A 56 -9.41 13.93 -5.06
N SER A 57 -9.35 15.21 -5.43
CA SER A 57 -9.44 16.35 -4.51
C SER A 57 -8.31 16.33 -3.46
N ASN A 58 -8.64 16.41 -2.17
CA ASN A 58 -7.69 16.35 -1.06
C ASN A 58 -6.91 15.03 -0.96
N LEU A 59 -7.36 13.99 -1.67
CA LEU A 59 -6.70 12.68 -1.73
C LEU A 59 -5.96 12.46 -3.06
N THR A 60 -5.70 13.52 -3.84
CA THR A 60 -4.88 13.42 -5.06
C THR A 60 -3.51 12.81 -4.74
N GLY A 61 -3.11 11.79 -5.51
CA GLY A 61 -1.89 11.01 -5.27
C GLY A 61 -2.11 9.74 -4.44
N TRP A 62 -3.28 9.58 -3.82
CA TRP A 62 -3.71 8.33 -3.19
C TRP A 62 -4.50 7.46 -4.17
N TRP A 63 -4.49 6.18 -3.89
CA TRP A 63 -5.17 5.13 -4.64
C TRP A 63 -5.98 4.27 -3.70
N SER A 64 -7.06 3.70 -4.21
CA SER A 64 -7.88 2.73 -3.49
C SER A 64 -7.95 1.41 -4.25
N ARG A 65 -8.02 0.30 -3.50
CA ARG A 65 -8.37 -1.03 -4.02
C ARG A 65 -9.40 -1.68 -3.12
N ARG A 66 -10.31 -2.43 -3.74
CA ARG A 66 -11.37 -3.22 -3.08
C ARG A 66 -10.77 -4.40 -2.35
N ILE A 67 -10.92 -4.37 -1.02
CA ILE A 67 -10.73 -5.54 -0.18
C ILE A 67 -11.94 -6.45 -0.40
N ASP A 68 -13.14 -5.91 -0.13
CA ASP A 68 -14.44 -6.52 -0.42
C ASP A 68 -15.46 -5.48 -0.93
N ARG A 69 -16.76 -5.68 -0.68
CA ARG A 69 -17.82 -4.74 -1.08
C ARG A 69 -17.73 -3.42 -0.31
N GLU A 70 -17.36 -3.47 0.97
CA GLU A 70 -17.41 -2.36 1.92
C GLU A 70 -16.03 -1.74 2.14
N HIS A 71 -14.99 -2.55 2.32
CA HIS A 71 -13.69 -2.09 2.74
C HIS A 71 -12.76 -1.82 1.56
N ARG A 72 -11.90 -0.81 1.72
CA ARG A 72 -10.87 -0.44 0.75
C ARG A 72 -9.51 -0.37 1.42
N LEU A 73 -8.50 -0.78 0.68
CA LEU A 73 -7.11 -0.50 0.98
C LEU A 73 -6.73 0.81 0.30
N VAL A 74 -6.40 1.83 1.10
CA VAL A 74 -6.00 3.16 0.62
C VAL A 74 -4.49 3.31 0.76
N TYR A 75 -3.82 3.65 -0.33
CA TYR A 75 -2.36 3.69 -0.38
C TYR A 75 -1.81 4.77 -1.30
N ARG A 76 -0.52 5.08 -1.14
CA ARG A 76 0.25 5.87 -2.10
C ARG A 76 1.68 5.35 -2.21
N LEU A 77 2.33 5.68 -3.31
CA LEU A 77 3.77 5.50 -3.45
C LEU A 77 4.49 6.81 -3.15
N PHE A 78 5.59 6.75 -2.40
CA PHE A 78 6.48 7.89 -2.22
C PHE A 78 7.93 7.44 -2.26
N GLU A 79 8.83 8.34 -2.66
CA GLU A 79 10.27 8.09 -2.66
C GLU A 79 10.91 8.85 -1.50
N ALA A 80 11.78 8.17 -0.77
CA ALA A 80 12.63 8.80 0.24
C ALA A 80 14.06 8.29 0.10
N GLY A 81 15.02 9.19 0.30
CA GLY A 81 16.43 8.85 0.32
C GLY A 81 16.77 8.14 1.61
N VAL A 82 16.93 6.81 1.55
CA VAL A 82 17.36 6.03 2.72
C VAL A 82 18.84 5.74 2.57
N PRO A 83 19.68 6.13 3.56
CA PRO A 83 21.05 5.65 3.63
C PRO A 83 21.04 4.12 3.82
N ARG A 84 21.41 3.37 2.78
CA ARG A 84 21.59 1.91 2.91
C ARG A 84 22.99 1.67 3.50
N LYS A 85 23.05 0.96 4.63
CA LYS A 85 24.31 0.63 5.32
C LYS A 85 25.31 0.02 4.32
N GLY A 86 26.49 0.62 4.20
CA GLY A 86 27.54 0.16 3.27
C GLY A 86 27.45 0.70 1.84
N LYS A 87 26.55 1.65 1.55
CA LYS A 87 26.52 2.38 0.27
C LYS A 87 26.73 3.88 0.50
N GLU A 88 27.73 4.46 -0.15
CA GLU A 88 27.96 5.93 -0.19
C GLU A 88 26.84 6.67 -0.95
N ARG A 89 26.19 5.99 -1.91
CA ARG A 89 25.10 6.55 -2.71
C ARG A 89 23.76 6.39 -1.99
N ILE A 90 23.04 7.51 -1.80
CA ILE A 90 21.63 7.49 -1.41
C ILE A 90 20.83 7.02 -2.64
N ASP A 91 20.47 5.75 -2.64
CA ASP A 91 19.53 5.21 -3.63
C ASP A 91 18.12 5.67 -3.22
N PRO A 92 17.32 6.27 -4.12
CA PRO A 92 15.93 6.58 -3.81
C PRO A 92 15.18 5.28 -3.58
N THR A 93 14.71 5.07 -2.35
CA THR A 93 13.88 3.91 -1.97
C THR A 93 12.43 4.29 -2.19
N ARG A 94 11.68 3.40 -2.86
CA ARG A 94 10.26 3.61 -3.12
C ARG A 94 9.44 2.84 -2.09
N PHE A 95 8.64 3.58 -1.34
CA PHE A 95 7.81 3.09 -0.26
C PHE A 95 6.35 3.00 -0.69
N LEU A 96 5.69 1.94 -0.26
CA LEU A 96 4.24 1.82 -0.26
C LEU A 96 3.70 2.27 1.10
N GLN A 97 3.03 3.42 1.16
CA GLN A 97 2.34 3.87 2.37
C GLN A 97 0.88 3.44 2.34
N ILE A 98 0.41 2.79 3.39
CA ILE A 98 -0.99 2.40 3.59
C ILE A 98 -1.61 3.36 4.62
N ALA A 99 -2.70 4.03 4.26
CA ALA A 99 -3.41 4.98 5.11
C ALA A 99 -4.64 4.40 5.81
N SER A 100 -5.28 3.40 5.22
CA SER A 100 -6.42 2.67 5.78
C SER A 100 -6.54 1.31 5.10
N CYS A 101 -6.99 0.30 5.84
CA CYS A 101 -7.36 -1.01 5.29
C CYS A 101 -8.67 -1.55 5.90
N ARG A 102 -9.49 -0.65 6.44
CA ARG A 102 -10.82 -0.95 6.98
C ARG A 102 -11.68 0.31 6.86
N PHE A 103 -12.93 0.13 6.44
CA PHE A 103 -13.93 1.18 6.18
C PHE A 103 -13.43 2.34 5.31
N HIS A 104 -13.84 2.34 4.04
CA HIS A 104 -13.76 3.54 3.22
C HIS A 104 -14.96 3.53 2.28
N TYR A 105 -15.80 4.56 2.44
CA TYR A 105 -17.24 4.69 2.10
C TYR A 105 -18.20 4.18 3.17
#